data_AF-A0A946M0K5-F1
#
_entry.id   AF-A0A946M0K5-F1
#
_cell.length_a   1.000
_cell.length_b   1.000
_cell.length_c   1.000
_cell.angle_alpha   90.00
_cell.angle_beta   90.00
_cell.angle_gamma   90.00
#
_symmetry.space_group_name_H-M   'P 1'
#
loop_
_entity.id
_entity.type
_entity.pdbx_description
1 polymer ?
#
loop_
_entity_poly.entity_id
_entity_poly.type
_entity_poly.pdbx_seq_one_letter_code
_entity_poly.pdbx_strand_id
1 'polypeptide(L)'
;MKTLTLCSFLILLMPAISSAETHSKVQAALDYQLTENTCGTKPKSFESSGEAIGKPVQESGGVTYFEGSGADEMSDVDSYTRKRQERKMARWKSCTKEYKSGLLEDMEELKASAQHGLTQPQANIILANLANIQRAYMAPE
;
A
#
# COMPACT_ATOMS: atom_id res chain seq x y z
N MET A 1 15.94 62.99 -31.50
CA MET A 1 15.99 62.14 -30.28
C MET A 1 14.59 62.09 -29.68
N LYS A 2 13.78 61.04 -29.93
CA LYS A 2 12.48 60.77 -29.26
C LYS A 2 11.79 59.53 -29.88
N THR A 3 12.48 58.40 -29.97
CA THR A 3 11.86 57.12 -30.39
C THR A 3 12.35 55.92 -29.57
N LEU A 4 13.36 56.10 -28.71
CA LEU A 4 13.96 55.01 -27.92
C LEU A 4 13.20 54.67 -26.63
N THR A 5 12.21 55.47 -26.22
CA THR A 5 11.48 55.26 -24.96
C THR A 5 10.30 54.29 -25.07
N LEU A 6 9.82 53.95 -26.27
CA LEU A 6 8.66 53.06 -26.44
C LEU A 6 9.04 51.56 -26.39
N CYS A 7 10.26 51.18 -26.75
CA CYS A 7 10.72 49.78 -26.66
C CYS A 7 11.01 49.32 -25.23
N SER A 8 11.24 50.25 -24.30
CA SER A 8 11.53 49.95 -22.89
C SER A 8 10.32 49.43 -22.11
N PHE A 9 9.10 49.71 -22.54
CA PHE A 9 7.89 49.28 -21.83
C PHE A 9 7.42 47.87 -22.24
N LEU A 10 7.86 47.36 -23.40
CA LEU A 10 7.52 46.01 -23.88
C LEU A 10 8.26 44.89 -23.14
N ILE A 11 9.35 45.21 -22.45
CA ILE A 11 10.16 44.25 -21.68
C ILE A 11 9.67 44.10 -20.23
N LEU A 12 8.86 45.04 -19.73
CA LEU A 12 8.33 45.04 -18.36
C LEU A 12 7.00 44.28 -18.21
N LEU A 13 6.46 43.70 -19.29
CA LEU A 13 5.13 43.07 -19.32
C LEU A 13 5.15 41.54 -19.35
N MET A 14 6.27 40.92 -18.94
CA MET A 14 6.33 39.46 -18.75
C MET A 14 6.92 39.10 -17.39
N PRO A 15 6.04 38.79 -16.43
CA PRO A 15 6.10 37.45 -15.85
C PRO A 15 4.69 36.86 -15.77
N ALA A 16 4.11 36.51 -16.91
CA ALA A 16 2.83 35.79 -16.92
C ALA A 16 2.79 34.65 -17.96
N ILE A 17 3.96 34.10 -18.32
CA ILE A 17 4.02 32.91 -19.16
C ILE A 17 4.81 31.86 -18.40
N SER A 18 4.11 31.02 -17.64
CA SER A 18 4.38 29.58 -17.54
C SER A 18 3.40 28.91 -16.57
N SER A 19 2.11 28.99 -16.88
CA SER A 19 1.28 27.81 -16.64
C SER A 19 1.03 27.22 -18.02
N ALA A 20 2.03 26.51 -18.53
CA ALA A 20 1.77 25.57 -19.61
C ALA A 20 0.65 24.67 -19.11
N GLU A 21 -0.42 24.54 -19.90
CA GLU A 21 -1.56 23.68 -19.64
C GLU A 21 -1.02 22.29 -19.30
N THR A 22 -0.96 21.99 -18.01
CA THR A 22 -0.40 20.74 -17.52
C THR A 22 -1.30 19.64 -18.03
N HIS A 23 -0.72 18.66 -18.72
CA HIS A 23 -1.47 17.53 -19.27
C HIS A 23 -2.38 16.92 -18.19
N SER A 24 -3.62 16.58 -18.53
CA SER A 24 -4.63 16.12 -17.56
C SER A 24 -4.16 14.96 -16.67
N LYS A 25 -3.36 14.04 -17.23
CA LYS A 25 -2.73 12.95 -16.46
C LYS A 25 -1.70 13.41 -15.43
N VAL A 26 -1.00 14.51 -15.69
CA VAL A 26 -0.06 15.10 -14.72
C VAL A 26 -0.85 15.76 -13.59
N GLN A 27 -1.95 16.44 -13.89
CA GLN A 27 -2.83 16.99 -12.84
C GLN A 27 -3.42 15.88 -11.96
N ALA A 28 -3.96 14.81 -12.57
CA ALA A 28 -4.46 13.66 -11.82
C ALA A 28 -3.39 13.02 -10.91
N ALA A 29 -2.14 12.95 -11.38
CA ALA A 29 -1.04 12.42 -10.58
C ALA A 29 -0.62 13.33 -9.43
N LEU A 30 -0.77 14.65 -9.59
CA LEU A 30 -0.48 15.65 -8.55
C LEU A 30 -1.58 15.68 -7.49
N ASP A 31 -2.83 15.56 -7.90
CA ASP A 31 -4.00 15.55 -7.02
C ASP A 31 -4.29 14.15 -6.42
N TYR A 32 -3.42 13.17 -6.68
CA TYR A 32 -3.58 11.79 -6.21
C TYR A 32 -3.68 11.74 -4.69
N GLN A 33 -4.68 11.00 -4.22
CA GLN A 33 -4.88 10.67 -2.82
C GLN A 33 -4.84 9.15 -2.66
N LEU A 34 -4.08 8.70 -1.68
CA LEU A 34 -3.98 7.28 -1.35
C LEU A 34 -5.35 6.79 -0.85
N THR A 35 -5.85 5.73 -1.48
CA THR A 35 -7.09 5.09 -1.06
C THR A 35 -6.90 4.39 0.29
N GLU A 36 -7.82 4.62 1.23
CA GLU A 36 -7.78 3.98 2.54
C GLU A 36 -8.18 2.51 2.45
N ASN A 37 -7.51 1.65 3.25
CA ASN A 37 -7.85 0.24 3.31
C ASN A 37 -9.09 0.01 4.17
N THR A 38 -10.23 -0.25 3.52
CA THR A 38 -11.52 -0.53 4.19
C THR A 38 -11.75 -2.01 4.51
N CYS A 39 -10.78 -2.90 4.23
CA CYS A 39 -10.95 -4.35 4.42
C CYS A 39 -11.00 -4.79 5.89
N GLY A 40 -10.72 -3.88 6.82
CA GLY A 40 -10.75 -4.14 8.26
C GLY A 40 -9.61 -5.05 8.74
N THR A 41 -9.65 -5.39 10.03
CA THR A 41 -8.59 -6.18 10.68
C THR A 41 -8.61 -7.64 10.21
N LYS A 42 -7.42 -8.22 10.04
CA LYS A 42 -7.24 -9.64 9.74
C LYS A 42 -8.00 -10.51 10.75
N PRO A 43 -8.91 -11.39 10.29
CA PRO A 43 -9.56 -12.35 11.18
C PRO A 43 -8.52 -13.32 11.75
N LYS A 44 -8.72 -13.79 12.98
CA LYS A 44 -7.87 -14.84 13.56
C LYS A 44 -7.98 -16.10 12.68
N SER A 45 -6.86 -16.60 12.17
CA SER A 45 -6.81 -17.90 11.50
C SER A 45 -6.57 -19.00 12.54
N PHE A 46 -7.18 -20.16 12.33
CA PHE A 46 -6.92 -21.35 13.16
C PHE A 46 -5.48 -21.87 13.01
N GLU A 47 -4.77 -21.50 11.94
CA GLU A 47 -3.39 -21.91 11.69
C GLU A 47 -2.37 -21.16 12.57
N SER A 48 -2.73 -20.02 13.14
CA SER A 48 -1.79 -19.15 13.88
C SER A 48 -1.47 -19.62 15.30
N SER A 49 -2.11 -20.67 15.83
CA SER A 49 -1.79 -21.23 17.15
C SER A 49 -0.76 -22.36 17.11
N GLY A 50 -0.30 -22.78 15.93
CA GLY A 50 0.71 -23.84 15.78
C GLY A 50 2.16 -23.39 15.87
N GLU A 51 2.44 -22.08 15.87
CA GLU A 51 3.80 -21.54 15.78
C GLU A 51 4.39 -21.18 17.16
N ALA A 52 4.28 -22.11 18.10
CA ALA A 52 5.07 -22.09 19.34
C ALA A 52 5.32 -23.52 19.85
N ILE A 53 5.54 -24.48 18.95
CA ILE A 53 6.12 -25.76 19.35
C ILE A 53 7.62 -25.50 19.52
N GLY A 54 8.02 -25.29 20.77
CA GLY A 54 9.41 -25.06 21.18
C GLY A 54 10.35 -26.08 20.53
N LYS A 55 11.50 -25.61 20.05
CA LYS A 55 12.58 -26.46 19.55
C LYS A 55 12.87 -27.56 20.60
N PRO A 56 12.92 -28.85 20.22
CA PRO A 56 13.28 -29.88 21.18
C PRO A 56 14.73 -29.65 21.63
N VAL A 57 14.92 -29.36 22.91
CA VAL A 57 16.24 -29.45 23.55
C VAL A 57 16.55 -30.93 23.70
N GLN A 58 17.49 -31.42 22.89
CA GLN A 58 18.11 -32.73 23.10
C GLN A 58 19.05 -32.60 24.30
N GLU A 59 18.64 -33.12 25.46
CA GLU A 59 19.58 -33.45 26.53
C GLU A 59 19.42 -34.93 26.89
N SER A 60 20.57 -35.58 26.98
CA SER A 60 20.76 -37.03 27.04
C SER A 60 20.32 -37.62 28.38
N GLY A 61 19.48 -38.65 28.32
CA GLY A 61 19.40 -39.68 29.35
C GLY A 61 18.49 -39.36 30.54
N GLY A 62 17.20 -39.64 30.38
CA GLY A 62 16.27 -39.72 31.49
C GLY A 62 14.91 -40.20 30.99
N VAL A 63 14.41 -41.32 31.53
CA VAL A 63 13.08 -41.83 31.22
C VAL A 63 12.05 -40.87 31.81
N THR A 64 11.62 -39.89 31.03
CA THR A 64 10.54 -38.98 31.42
C THR A 64 9.23 -39.50 30.86
N TYR A 65 8.38 -39.94 31.78
CA TYR A 65 6.95 -40.17 31.59
C TYR A 65 6.39 -39.13 30.61
N PHE A 66 5.90 -39.58 29.45
CA PHE A 66 5.16 -38.72 28.53
C PHE A 66 3.80 -38.43 29.16
N GLU A 67 3.77 -37.49 30.10
CA GLU A 67 2.58 -36.70 30.36
C GLU A 67 2.50 -35.70 29.21
N GLY A 68 2.03 -36.21 28.06
CA GLY A 68 1.51 -35.37 27.01
C GLY A 68 0.33 -34.62 27.58
N SER A 69 0.60 -33.51 28.26
CA SER A 69 -0.36 -32.43 28.42
C SER A 69 -0.87 -32.17 27.01
N GLY A 70 -2.13 -32.54 26.77
CA GLY A 70 -2.78 -32.39 25.48
C GLY A 70 -2.46 -31.00 24.92
N ALA A 71 -2.37 -30.77 23.62
CA ALA A 71 -3.50 -30.97 22.71
C ALA A 71 -4.87 -30.58 23.31
N ASP A 72 -4.91 -29.82 24.40
CA ASP A 72 -5.97 -28.91 24.80
C ASP A 72 -5.59 -27.59 24.10
N GLU A 73 -6.30 -27.02 23.13
CA GLU A 73 -7.69 -27.15 22.75
C GLU A 73 -7.76 -27.01 21.22
N MET A 74 -8.01 -28.09 20.47
CA MET A 74 -8.38 -27.94 19.05
C MET A 74 -9.31 -29.02 18.53
N SER A 75 -9.89 -29.84 19.42
CA SER A 75 -10.86 -30.88 19.07
C SER A 75 -12.32 -30.41 19.15
N ASP A 76 -12.62 -29.25 19.74
CA ASP A 76 -14.01 -28.81 19.99
C ASP A 76 -14.49 -27.62 19.14
N VAL A 77 -13.76 -27.31 18.06
CA VAL A 77 -14.26 -26.36 17.06
C VAL A 77 -15.20 -27.10 16.11
N ASP A 78 -16.51 -26.97 16.39
CA ASP A 78 -17.58 -27.49 15.54
C ASP A 78 -17.32 -27.13 14.07
N SER A 79 -17.51 -28.11 13.18
CA SER A 79 -17.29 -27.99 11.73
C SER A 79 -17.96 -26.74 11.10
N TYR A 80 -19.10 -26.31 11.65
CA TYR A 80 -19.77 -25.08 11.23
C TYR A 80 -18.96 -23.82 11.58
N THR A 81 -18.44 -23.74 12.80
CA THR A 81 -17.63 -22.60 13.25
C THR A 81 -16.34 -22.50 12.44
N ARG A 82 -15.74 -23.65 12.08
CA ARG A 82 -14.56 -23.70 11.20
C ARG A 82 -14.83 -23.11 9.82
N LYS A 83 -15.85 -23.62 9.14
CA LYS A 83 -16.28 -23.11 7.82
C LYS A 83 -16.64 -21.63 7.87
N ARG A 84 -17.20 -21.15 8.99
CA ARG A 84 -17.54 -19.73 9.16
C ARG A 84 -16.29 -18.84 9.21
N GLN A 85 -15.24 -19.26 9.92
CA GLN A 85 -14.00 -18.48 9.95
C GLN A 85 -13.24 -18.56 8.62
N GLU A 86 -13.21 -19.73 7.96
CA GLU A 86 -12.64 -19.87 6.61
C GLU A 86 -13.31 -18.88 5.62
N ARG A 87 -14.63 -18.76 5.66
CA ARG A 87 -15.36 -17.77 4.84
C ARG A 87 -15.04 -16.33 5.21
N LYS A 88 -14.79 -16.02 6.48
CA LYS A 88 -14.36 -14.68 6.91
C LYS A 88 -12.95 -14.39 6.39
N MET A 89 -12.02 -15.34 6.53
CA MET A 89 -10.67 -15.24 5.98
C MET A 89 -10.67 -15.10 4.47
N ALA A 90 -11.48 -15.88 3.75
CA ALA A 90 -11.57 -15.81 2.30
C ALA A 90 -12.08 -14.44 1.81
N ARG A 91 -13.14 -13.90 2.44
CA ARG A 91 -13.67 -12.56 2.11
C ARG A 91 -12.68 -11.44 2.41
N TRP A 92 -11.97 -11.56 3.54
CA TRP A 92 -10.95 -10.59 3.88
C TRP A 92 -9.78 -10.67 2.90
N LYS A 93 -9.30 -11.88 2.56
CA LYS A 93 -8.25 -12.09 1.55
C LYS A 93 -8.64 -11.57 0.16
N SER A 94 -9.90 -11.74 -0.26
CA SER A 94 -10.35 -11.20 -1.54
C SER A 94 -10.38 -9.67 -1.51
N CYS A 95 -10.87 -9.07 -0.43
CA CYS A 95 -10.85 -7.61 -0.26
C CYS A 95 -9.42 -7.05 -0.28
N THR A 96 -8.51 -7.62 0.52
CA THR A 96 -7.12 -7.14 0.57
C THR A 96 -6.40 -7.32 -0.75
N LYS A 97 -6.72 -8.38 -1.50
CA LYS A 97 -6.22 -8.58 -2.86
C LYS A 97 -6.71 -7.50 -3.81
N GLU A 98 -8.01 -7.19 -3.81
CA GLU A 98 -8.60 -6.13 -4.64
C GLU A 98 -8.01 -4.75 -4.33
N TYR A 99 -7.86 -4.43 -3.05
CA TYR A 99 -7.19 -3.21 -2.60
C TYR A 99 -5.74 -3.14 -3.10
N LYS A 100 -4.96 -4.21 -2.89
CA LYS A 100 -3.57 -4.28 -3.34
C LYS A 100 -3.43 -4.22 -4.86
N SER A 101 -4.35 -4.80 -5.62
CA SER A 101 -4.33 -4.66 -7.08
C SER A 101 -4.63 -3.23 -7.52
N GLY A 102 -5.60 -2.55 -6.90
CA GLY A 102 -5.88 -1.15 -7.18
C GLY A 102 -4.67 -0.24 -6.89
N LEU A 103 -3.96 -0.49 -5.78
CA LEU A 103 -2.71 0.23 -5.49
C LEU A 103 -1.63 0.03 -6.58
N LEU A 104 -1.54 -1.16 -7.18
CA LEU A 104 -0.58 -1.41 -8.25
C LEU A 104 -0.96 -0.70 -9.56
N GLU A 105 -2.26 -0.62 -9.85
CA GLU A 105 -2.80 0.16 -10.97
C GLU A 105 -2.50 1.66 -10.77
N ASP A 106 -2.78 2.20 -9.58
CA ASP A 106 -2.44 3.59 -9.22
C ASP A 106 -0.94 3.88 -9.40
N MET A 107 -0.06 2.95 -9.00
CA MET A 107 1.38 3.10 -9.20
C MET A 107 1.76 3.15 -10.69
N GLU A 108 1.09 2.38 -11.53
CA GLU A 108 1.33 2.38 -12.97
C GLU A 108 0.87 3.70 -13.61
N GLU A 109 -0.31 4.21 -13.22
CA GLU A 109 -0.82 5.49 -13.69
C GLU A 109 0.08 6.66 -13.30
N LEU A 110 0.54 6.69 -12.04
CA LEU A 110 1.50 7.69 -11.57
C LEU A 110 2.81 7.65 -12.35
N LYS A 111 3.31 6.45 -12.69
CA LYS A 111 4.51 6.31 -13.54
C LYS A 111 4.26 6.74 -14.98
N ALA A 112 3.08 6.45 -15.53
CA ALA A 112 2.71 6.83 -16.89
C ALA A 112 2.61 8.35 -17.06
N SER A 113 2.29 9.10 -16.00
CA SER A 113 2.30 10.57 -16.01
C SER A 113 3.66 11.16 -16.41
N ALA A 114 4.77 10.46 -16.14
CA ALA A 114 6.12 10.88 -16.50
C ALA A 114 6.36 10.97 -18.01
N GLN A 115 5.57 10.26 -18.82
CA GLN A 115 5.66 10.30 -20.28
C GLN A 115 5.30 11.69 -20.87
N HIS A 116 4.54 12.50 -20.13
CA HIS A 116 4.07 13.81 -20.58
C HIS A 116 5.03 14.97 -20.28
N GLY A 117 6.19 14.66 -19.68
CA GLY A 117 7.13 15.66 -19.19
C GLY A 117 6.70 16.22 -17.84
N LEU A 118 7.62 16.18 -16.88
CA LEU A 118 7.38 16.63 -15.51
C LEU A 118 8.41 17.70 -15.15
N THR A 119 7.96 18.73 -14.44
CA THR A 119 8.91 19.62 -13.75
C THR A 119 9.47 18.90 -12.52
N GLN A 120 10.66 19.30 -12.06
CA GLN A 120 11.28 18.73 -10.85
C GLN A 120 10.38 18.79 -9.59
N PRO A 121 9.67 19.90 -9.28
CA PRO A 121 8.76 19.91 -8.13
C PRO A 121 7.60 18.93 -8.29
N GLN A 122 7.03 18.79 -9.50
CA GLN A 122 5.96 17.83 -9.77
C GLN A 122 6.43 16.38 -9.63
N ALA A 123 7.63 16.08 -10.14
CA ALA A 123 8.24 14.76 -10.00
C ALA A 123 8.45 14.39 -8.52
N ASN A 124 8.89 15.34 -7.68
CA ASN A 124 9.05 15.10 -6.24
C ASN A 124 7.72 14.74 -5.54
N ILE A 125 6.63 15.41 -5.91
CA ILE A 125 5.28 15.10 -5.38
C ILE A 125 4.86 13.68 -5.80
N ILE A 126 5.01 13.35 -7.08
CA ILE A 126 4.63 12.03 -7.61
C ILE A 126 5.47 10.92 -6.96
N LEU A 127 6.77 11.14 -6.76
CA LEU A 127 7.63 10.19 -6.05
C LEU A 127 7.22 9.99 -4.58
N ALA A 128 6.78 11.06 -3.90
CA ALA A 128 6.25 10.94 -2.55
C ALA A 128 4.96 10.10 -2.52
N ASN A 129 4.06 10.28 -3.49
CA ASN A 129 2.84 9.49 -3.64
C ASN A 129 3.15 8.01 -3.92
N LEU A 130 4.09 7.72 -4.82
CA LEU A 130 4.57 6.36 -5.09
C LEU A 130 5.16 5.69 -3.83
N ALA A 131 5.93 6.44 -3.04
CA ALA A 131 6.48 5.93 -1.78
C ALA A 131 5.36 5.63 -0.75
N ASN A 132 4.31 6.44 -0.70
CA ASN A 132 3.15 6.20 0.17
C ASN A 132 2.40 4.93 -0.25
N ILE A 133 2.16 4.75 -1.55
CA ILE A 133 1.54 3.51 -2.06
C ILE A 133 2.40 2.29 -1.74
N GLN A 134 3.72 2.38 -1.95
CA GLN A 134 4.63 1.29 -1.64
C GLN A 134 4.60 0.91 -0.15
N ARG A 135 4.56 1.91 0.75
CA ARG A 135 4.40 1.67 2.19
C ARG A 135 3.06 0.99 2.51
N ALA A 136 1.97 1.44 1.91
CA ALA A 136 0.65 0.84 2.10
C ALA A 136 0.60 -0.61 1.59
N TYR A 137 1.23 -0.89 0.46
CA TYR A 137 1.30 -2.24 -0.11
C TYR A 137 2.13 -3.20 0.75
N MET A 138 3.23 -2.72 1.34
CA MET A 138 4.15 -3.49 2.19
C MET A 138 3.71 -3.57 3.66
N ALA A 139 2.68 -2.83 4.06
CA ALA A 139 2.21 -2.83 5.44
C ALA A 139 1.77 -4.25 5.88
N PRO A 140 2.17 -4.69 7.09
CA PRO A 140 1.73 -5.97 7.62
C PRO A 140 0.21 -5.97 7.84
N GLU A 141 -0.41 -7.11 7.52
CA GLU A 141 -1.87 -7.32 7.61
C GLU A 141 -2.37 -7.76 8.99
#